data_AF-H3C7V1-F1
#
_entry.id   AF-H3C7V1-F1
#
_cell.length_a   1.000
_cell.length_b   1.000
_cell.length_c   1.000
_cell.angle_alpha   90.00
_cell.angle_beta   90.00
_cell.angle_gamma   90.00
#
_symmetry.space_group_name_H-M   'P 1'
#
loop_
_entity.id
_entity.type
_entity.pdbx_description
1 polymer ?
#
loop_
_entity_poly.entity_id
_entity_poly.type
_entity_poly.pdbx_seq_one_letter_code
_entity_poly.pdbx_strand_id
1 'polypeptide(L)'
;VFTRYGKCYTFNAGEDGRPRLITTKGGMGNGLELMLDIQQDEYLPIWGETDETSFEAGIKVQIHSQDEPSFIDQLGFGVAPGFQTFVSCQEQRLIYLPPPWGDCKVTAMDSDFFDSYSITACRIDCETRYLVDNCNCRMVHMPGDAPYCTPELYKECADPALDFLVERDNDYCVCETPCNMTRYSKELSFVKIPSKASAKYLAKKYNKSEQYIKDNILVLDIFFEALNYETIEQKKAYEVAGLLGDIGGHMGLFIGASILTILEIFDYLYEVIKHKLCRCSSRKHQHSNSNQGTVLSLDDVKCHVTNFH
;
A
#
# COMPACT_ATOMS: atom_id res chain seq x y z
N VAL A 1 10.71 11.97 -16.79
CA VAL A 1 10.38 12.23 -15.37
C VAL A 1 11.56 12.95 -14.72
N PHE A 2 11.32 13.92 -13.85
CA PHE A 2 12.38 14.52 -13.05
C PHE A 2 12.41 13.83 -11.69
N THR A 3 13.61 13.48 -11.21
CA THR A 3 13.83 12.89 -9.88
C THR A 3 14.91 13.71 -9.16
N ARG A 4 15.30 13.29 -7.95
CA ARG A 4 16.45 13.88 -7.25
C ARG A 4 17.77 13.79 -8.06
N TYR A 5 17.92 12.79 -8.93
CA TYR A 5 19.05 12.70 -9.88
C TYR A 5 18.90 13.60 -11.11
N GLY A 6 17.88 14.45 -11.16
CA GLY A 6 17.59 15.31 -12.30
C GLY A 6 16.80 14.58 -13.39
N LYS A 7 17.30 14.62 -14.63
CA LYS A 7 16.54 14.16 -15.81
C LYS A 7 16.60 12.64 -15.95
N CYS A 8 15.46 11.99 -15.72
CA CYS A 8 15.32 10.53 -15.84
C CYS A 8 14.28 10.13 -16.90
N TYR A 9 14.32 8.87 -17.32
CA TYR A 9 13.48 8.31 -18.37
C TYR A 9 12.74 7.07 -17.87
N THR A 10 11.46 6.96 -18.20
CA THR A 10 10.60 5.84 -17.84
C THR A 10 10.18 5.10 -19.09
N PHE A 11 10.48 3.81 -19.17
CA PHE A 11 9.97 2.93 -20.21
C PHE A 11 8.61 2.36 -19.80
N ASN A 12 7.67 2.22 -20.75
CA ASN A 12 6.32 1.67 -20.51
C ASN A 12 5.54 2.39 -19.38
N ALA A 13 5.57 3.72 -19.37
CA ALA A 13 4.89 4.55 -18.37
C ALA A 13 3.35 4.41 -18.40
N GLY A 14 2.76 4.07 -19.55
CA GLY A 14 1.28 3.98 -19.68
C GLY A 14 0.55 5.32 -19.69
N GLU A 15 1.30 6.43 -19.81
CA GLU A 15 0.80 7.79 -19.95
C GLU A 15 0.56 8.16 -21.44
N ASP A 16 -0.03 9.33 -21.69
CA ASP A 16 -0.29 9.89 -23.04
C ASP A 16 -1.19 9.01 -23.93
N GLY A 17 -2.08 8.22 -23.34
CA GLY A 17 -2.99 7.33 -24.07
C GLY A 17 -2.28 6.14 -24.73
N ARG A 18 -1.02 5.87 -24.41
CA ARG A 18 -0.28 4.71 -24.93
C ARG A 18 -0.66 3.45 -24.15
N PRO A 19 -0.96 2.33 -24.83
CA PRO A 19 -1.31 1.09 -24.16
C PRO A 19 -0.11 0.51 -23.39
N ARG A 20 -0.39 -0.09 -22.23
CA ARG A 20 0.61 -0.82 -21.42
C ARG A 20 1.08 -2.05 -22.19
N LEU A 21 2.40 -2.22 -22.31
CA LEU A 21 3.00 -3.37 -22.97
C LEU A 21 2.79 -4.64 -22.13
N ILE A 22 2.53 -5.75 -22.81
CA ILE A 22 2.35 -7.07 -22.20
C ILE A 22 3.40 -8.04 -22.71
N THR A 23 3.74 -9.03 -21.89
CA THR A 23 4.61 -10.14 -22.27
C THR A 23 3.88 -11.47 -22.12
N THR A 24 4.04 -12.35 -23.11
CA THR A 24 3.31 -13.62 -23.19
C THR A 24 4.21 -14.84 -22.99
N LYS A 25 5.50 -14.63 -22.70
CA LYS A 25 6.49 -15.69 -22.46
C LYS A 25 7.55 -15.17 -21.49
N GLY A 26 8.03 -16.04 -20.61
CA GLY A 26 9.20 -15.74 -19.78
C GLY A 26 10.52 -15.78 -20.57
N GLY A 27 11.60 -15.35 -19.93
CA GLY A 27 12.96 -15.39 -20.45
C GLY A 27 13.42 -14.12 -21.17
N MET A 28 14.75 -13.99 -21.30
CA MET A 28 15.44 -12.76 -21.74
C MET A 28 14.94 -12.19 -23.08
N GLY A 29 14.59 -13.04 -24.05
CA GLY A 29 14.15 -12.58 -25.37
C GLY A 29 12.75 -11.98 -25.44
N ASN A 30 11.98 -12.04 -24.35
CA ASN A 30 10.60 -11.51 -24.27
C ASN A 30 10.49 -10.34 -23.26
N GLY A 31 11.64 -9.77 -22.89
CA GLY A 31 11.76 -8.64 -21.98
C GLY A 31 12.22 -7.36 -22.67
N LEU A 32 12.74 -6.45 -21.86
CA LEU A 32 13.39 -5.22 -22.29
C LEU A 32 14.90 -5.43 -22.32
N GLU A 33 15.53 -5.19 -23.47
CA GLU A 33 17.00 -5.16 -23.63
C GLU A 33 17.43 -3.75 -24.03
N LEU A 34 18.32 -3.14 -23.26
CA LEU A 34 18.85 -1.81 -23.50
C LEU A 34 20.38 -1.83 -23.47
N MET A 35 21.01 -1.29 -24.50
CA MET A 35 22.43 -0.98 -24.51
C MET A 35 22.59 0.53 -24.31
N LEU A 36 23.26 0.93 -23.23
CA LEU A 36 23.41 2.33 -22.83
C LEU A 36 24.90 2.71 -22.78
N ASP A 37 25.16 3.98 -23.08
CA ASP A 37 26.46 4.63 -22.93
C ASP A 37 26.31 5.68 -21.82
N ILE A 38 27.05 5.52 -20.72
CA ILE A 38 26.96 6.44 -19.58
C ILE A 38 27.73 7.74 -19.78
N GLN A 39 28.57 7.85 -20.81
CA GLN A 39 29.28 9.08 -21.16
C GLN A 39 30.09 9.70 -20.00
N GLN A 40 31.01 8.93 -19.39
CA GLN A 40 31.89 9.42 -18.32
C GLN A 40 32.74 10.64 -18.74
N ASP A 41 32.89 10.89 -20.04
CA ASP A 41 33.54 12.09 -20.59
C ASP A 41 32.76 13.39 -20.31
N GLU A 42 31.47 13.31 -20.05
CA GLU A 42 30.59 14.45 -19.74
C GLU A 42 30.33 14.60 -18.23
N TYR A 43 30.96 13.78 -17.39
CA TYR A 43 30.77 13.85 -15.94
C TYR A 43 31.41 15.11 -15.38
N LEU A 44 30.71 15.76 -14.46
CA LEU A 44 31.22 16.95 -13.80
C LEU A 44 32.43 16.58 -12.94
N PRO A 45 33.56 17.31 -13.06
CA PRO A 45 34.73 17.05 -12.23
C PRO A 45 34.41 17.36 -10.77
N ILE A 46 34.78 16.44 -9.88
CA ILE A 46 34.49 16.56 -8.45
C ILE A 46 35.63 17.33 -7.77
N TRP A 47 35.31 18.48 -7.17
CA TRP A 47 36.26 19.34 -6.44
C TRP A 47 35.95 19.51 -4.94
N GLY A 48 34.86 18.92 -4.47
CA GLY A 48 34.41 18.94 -3.09
C GLY A 48 33.26 17.95 -2.88
N GLU A 49 32.97 17.63 -1.62
CA GLU A 49 31.87 16.75 -1.23
C GLU A 49 30.61 17.60 -1.00
N THR A 50 29.56 17.30 -1.76
CA THR A 50 28.21 17.88 -1.67
C THR A 50 27.19 16.77 -1.93
N ASP A 51 25.94 16.95 -1.52
CA ASP A 51 24.90 15.93 -1.70
C ASP A 51 24.58 15.62 -3.17
N GLU A 52 24.93 16.54 -4.09
CA GLU A 52 24.79 16.37 -5.53
C GLU A 52 25.99 15.68 -6.21
N THR A 53 27.14 15.52 -5.52
CA THR A 53 28.35 14.91 -6.10
C THR A 53 28.43 13.42 -5.80
N SER A 54 28.30 12.58 -6.84
CA SER A 54 28.45 11.13 -6.74
C SER A 54 29.82 10.66 -7.23
N PHE A 55 30.50 9.81 -6.44
CA PHE A 55 31.74 9.13 -6.86
C PHE A 55 31.52 7.89 -7.73
N GLU A 56 30.26 7.49 -7.91
CA GLU A 56 29.86 6.28 -8.62
C GLU A 56 29.70 6.53 -10.12
N ALA A 57 30.06 5.54 -10.93
CA ALA A 57 29.80 5.54 -12.37
C ALA A 57 28.89 4.37 -12.74
N GLY A 58 27.76 4.68 -13.38
CA GLY A 58 26.72 3.71 -13.72
C GLY A 58 25.36 4.40 -13.79
N ILE A 59 24.31 3.59 -13.76
CA ILE A 59 22.93 4.07 -13.72
C ILE A 59 22.20 3.47 -12.53
N LYS A 60 21.25 4.20 -11.97
CA LYS A 60 20.24 3.64 -11.07
C LYS A 60 18.98 3.32 -11.85
N VAL A 61 18.34 2.21 -11.50
CA VAL A 61 17.13 1.71 -12.15
C VAL A 61 16.12 1.34 -11.07
N GLN A 62 14.86 1.68 -11.30
CA GLN A 62 13.74 1.25 -10.47
C GLN A 62 12.71 0.54 -11.35
N ILE A 63 12.22 -0.60 -10.90
CA ILE A 63 11.11 -1.32 -11.52
C ILE A 63 9.91 -1.12 -10.60
N HIS A 64 8.86 -0.49 -11.11
CA HIS A 64 7.66 -0.14 -10.36
C HIS A 64 6.41 -0.31 -11.23
N SER A 65 5.24 -0.34 -10.59
CA SER A 65 3.95 -0.32 -11.29
C SER A 65 3.74 1.03 -11.97
N GLN A 66 2.99 1.07 -13.06
CA GLN A 66 2.63 2.33 -13.73
C GLN A 66 1.80 3.26 -12.85
N ASP A 67 1.04 2.70 -11.90
CA ASP A 67 0.17 3.45 -10.99
C ASP A 67 0.93 4.03 -9.77
N GLU A 68 2.25 3.83 -9.71
CA GLU A 68 3.13 4.32 -8.66
C GLU A 68 4.22 5.24 -9.26
N PRO A 69 4.44 6.44 -8.70
CA PRO A 69 5.51 7.33 -9.17
C PRO A 69 6.90 6.78 -8.83
N SER A 70 7.91 7.20 -9.60
CA SER A 70 9.29 6.78 -9.37
C SER A 70 9.91 7.46 -8.13
N PHE A 71 10.63 6.69 -7.33
CA PHE A 71 11.38 7.13 -6.15
C PHE A 71 12.72 6.39 -6.08
N ILE A 72 13.51 6.69 -7.11
CA ILE A 72 14.71 5.96 -7.52
C ILE A 72 15.92 6.21 -6.61
N ASP A 73 15.93 7.32 -5.88
CA ASP A 73 16.95 7.68 -4.90
C ASP A 73 16.98 6.69 -3.74
N GLN A 74 15.81 6.26 -3.26
CA GLN A 74 15.69 5.31 -2.15
C GLN A 74 15.45 3.86 -2.59
N LEU A 75 14.65 3.63 -3.64
CA LEU A 75 14.20 2.28 -4.04
C LEU A 75 14.91 1.72 -5.28
N GLY A 76 15.78 2.51 -5.91
CA GLY A 76 16.54 2.11 -7.09
C GLY A 76 17.70 1.15 -6.78
N PHE A 77 18.03 0.29 -7.75
CA PHE A 77 19.24 -0.53 -7.73
C PHE A 77 20.26 -0.03 -8.76
N GLY A 78 21.55 -0.20 -8.49
CA GLY A 78 22.63 0.22 -9.39
C GLY A 78 22.94 -0.80 -10.48
N VAL A 79 23.30 -0.31 -11.66
CA VAL A 79 23.79 -1.10 -12.81
C VAL A 79 25.11 -0.50 -13.28
N ALA A 80 26.15 -1.34 -13.30
CA ALA A 80 27.52 -0.91 -13.58
C ALA A 80 27.86 -0.96 -15.08
N PRO A 81 28.73 -0.06 -15.58
CA PRO A 81 29.33 -0.16 -16.91
C PRO A 81 30.27 -1.36 -17.02
N GLY A 82 30.46 -1.86 -18.25
CA GLY A 82 31.29 -3.03 -18.55
C GLY A 82 30.61 -4.37 -18.24
N PHE A 83 29.33 -4.34 -17.88
CA PHE A 83 28.53 -5.54 -17.63
C PHE A 83 27.22 -5.54 -18.43
N GLN A 84 26.81 -6.74 -18.82
CA GLN A 84 25.44 -7.05 -19.19
C GLN A 84 24.75 -7.61 -17.94
N THR A 85 23.76 -6.88 -17.45
CA THR A 85 23.06 -7.17 -16.20
C THR A 85 21.68 -7.72 -16.53
N PHE A 86 21.44 -8.96 -16.11
CA PHE A 86 20.16 -9.64 -16.23
C PHE A 86 19.37 -9.46 -14.94
N VAL A 87 18.17 -8.92 -15.07
CA VAL A 87 17.22 -8.69 -13.98
C VAL A 87 16.02 -9.57 -14.21
N SER A 88 16.03 -10.73 -13.56
CA SER A 88 14.91 -11.67 -13.56
C SER A 88 13.87 -11.19 -12.57
N CYS A 89 12.65 -10.92 -13.05
CA CYS A 89 11.57 -10.34 -12.28
C CYS A 89 10.46 -11.36 -12.01
N GLN A 90 9.79 -11.22 -10.87
CA GLN A 90 8.56 -11.91 -10.53
C GLN A 90 7.52 -10.90 -10.02
N GLU A 91 6.33 -10.90 -10.62
CA GLU A 91 5.21 -10.05 -10.17
C GLU A 91 4.62 -10.64 -8.88
N GLN A 92 4.55 -9.82 -7.83
CA GLN A 92 3.93 -10.14 -6.55
C GLN A 92 2.76 -9.19 -6.31
N ARG A 93 1.56 -9.74 -6.09
CA ARG A 93 0.36 -8.99 -5.71
C ARG A 93 0.12 -9.15 -4.23
N LEU A 94 0.19 -8.06 -3.49
CA LEU A 94 0.01 -8.05 -2.05
C LEU A 94 -1.37 -7.46 -1.74
N ILE A 95 -2.16 -8.22 -0.98
CA ILE A 95 -3.51 -7.84 -0.55
C ILE A 95 -3.55 -7.85 0.97
N TYR A 96 -3.70 -6.67 1.57
CA TYR A 96 -3.76 -6.45 3.01
C TYR A 96 -5.21 -6.31 3.49
N LEU A 97 -5.41 -6.55 4.78
CA LEU A 97 -6.71 -6.34 5.42
C LEU A 97 -6.80 -4.96 6.09
N PRO A 98 -7.95 -4.28 5.99
CA PRO A 98 -8.15 -3.00 6.66
C PRO A 98 -8.40 -3.17 8.17
N PRO A 99 -8.40 -2.06 8.93
CA PRO A 99 -8.75 -2.07 10.34
C PRO A 99 -10.17 -2.64 10.54
N PRO A 100 -10.42 -3.48 11.57
CA PRO A 100 -9.57 -3.82 12.72
C PRO A 100 -8.64 -5.04 12.54
N TRP A 101 -8.54 -5.65 11.35
CA TRP A 101 -7.75 -6.87 11.16
C TRP A 101 -6.29 -6.62 10.79
N GLY A 102 -6.01 -5.48 10.15
CA GLY A 102 -4.69 -5.02 9.80
C GLY A 102 -4.70 -3.52 9.57
N ASP A 103 -3.57 -2.97 9.14
CA ASP A 103 -3.41 -1.54 8.89
C ASP A 103 -3.20 -1.34 7.39
N CYS A 104 -4.28 -1.05 6.67
CA CYS A 104 -4.18 -0.66 5.27
C CYS A 104 -5.24 0.37 4.90
N LYS A 105 -4.86 1.25 3.98
CA LYS A 105 -5.72 2.31 3.45
C LYS A 105 -6.50 1.81 2.23
N VAL A 106 -7.82 1.90 2.32
CA VAL A 106 -8.76 1.53 1.24
C VAL A 106 -9.18 2.76 0.42
N THR A 107 -9.12 3.95 1.02
CA THR A 107 -9.60 5.17 0.40
C THR A 107 -8.68 5.65 -0.72
N ALA A 108 -9.31 6.20 -1.77
CA ALA A 108 -8.60 6.91 -2.81
C ALA A 108 -7.80 8.08 -2.21
N MET A 109 -6.73 8.48 -2.90
CA MET A 109 -5.88 9.57 -2.47
C MET A 109 -6.68 10.88 -2.50
N ASP A 110 -6.64 11.63 -1.39
CA ASP A 110 -7.17 12.99 -1.32
C ASP A 110 -6.03 13.96 -1.59
N SER A 111 -5.47 13.90 -2.80
CA SER A 111 -4.44 14.82 -3.23
C SER A 111 -4.68 15.29 -4.67
N ASP A 112 -4.32 16.54 -4.93
CA ASP A 112 -4.51 17.17 -6.23
C ASP A 112 -3.45 16.72 -7.26
N PHE A 113 -2.45 15.93 -6.85
CA PHE A 113 -1.26 15.63 -7.66
C PHE A 113 -1.23 14.22 -8.26
N PHE A 114 -1.85 13.23 -7.61
CA PHE A 114 -1.81 11.84 -8.06
C PHE A 114 -3.20 11.20 -8.00
N ASP A 115 -3.58 10.51 -9.08
CA ASP A 115 -4.88 9.85 -9.19
C ASP A 115 -5.00 8.60 -8.29
N SER A 116 -3.88 7.88 -8.09
CA SER A 116 -3.82 6.62 -7.36
C SER A 116 -3.00 6.74 -6.07
N TYR A 117 -3.57 6.23 -4.98
CA TYR A 117 -2.83 6.13 -3.73
C TYR A 117 -1.76 5.04 -3.82
N SER A 118 -0.51 5.43 -3.60
CA SER A 118 0.62 4.55 -3.37
C SER A 118 1.46 5.10 -2.22
N ILE A 119 2.25 4.25 -1.58
CA ILE A 119 3.13 4.69 -0.48
C ILE A 119 4.09 5.78 -0.96
N THR A 120 4.58 5.64 -2.18
CA THR A 120 5.50 6.59 -2.81
C THR A 120 4.82 7.92 -3.16
N ALA A 121 3.60 7.88 -3.72
CA ALA A 121 2.84 9.10 -3.98
C ALA A 121 2.53 9.88 -2.69
N CYS A 122 2.15 9.18 -1.61
CA CYS A 122 1.93 9.79 -0.29
C CYS A 122 3.18 10.48 0.25
N ARG A 123 4.35 9.84 0.11
CA ARG A 123 5.61 10.41 0.57
C ARG A 123 6.00 11.66 -0.21
N ILE A 124 5.94 11.61 -1.55
CA ILE A 124 6.26 12.76 -2.40
C ILE A 124 5.32 13.94 -2.08
N ASP A 125 4.02 13.66 -1.91
CA ASP A 125 3.03 14.66 -1.53
C ASP A 125 3.33 15.28 -0.15
N CYS A 126 3.73 14.46 0.82
CA CYS A 126 4.12 14.92 2.16
C CYS A 126 5.40 15.78 2.14
N GLU A 127 6.45 15.30 1.46
CA GLU A 127 7.72 16.02 1.29
C GLU A 127 7.49 17.36 0.57
N THR A 128 6.63 17.38 -0.45
CA THR A 128 6.27 18.60 -1.19
C THR A 128 5.56 19.62 -0.29
N ARG A 129 4.55 19.19 0.48
CA ARG A 129 3.81 20.08 1.38
C ARG A 129 4.72 20.66 2.45
N TYR A 130 5.55 19.82 3.07
CA TYR A 130 6.50 20.25 4.09
C TYR A 130 7.46 21.32 3.55
N LEU A 131 7.97 21.12 2.33
CA LEU A 131 8.90 22.06 1.71
C LEU A 131 8.22 23.38 1.33
N VAL A 132 7.00 23.33 0.82
CA VAL A 132 6.21 24.52 0.50
C VAL A 132 5.88 25.30 1.77
N ASP A 133 5.50 24.64 2.85
CA ASP A 133 5.14 25.30 4.12
C ASP A 133 6.36 25.96 4.79
N ASN A 134 7.55 25.31 4.74
CA ASN A 134 8.75 25.81 5.41
C ASN A 134 9.61 26.75 4.54
N CYS A 135 9.76 26.45 3.25
CA CYS A 135 10.65 27.16 2.33
C CYS A 135 9.91 27.96 1.25
N ASN A 136 8.57 27.91 1.17
CA ASN A 136 7.74 28.58 0.16
C ASN A 136 8.12 28.27 -1.30
N CYS A 137 8.78 27.15 -1.52
CA CYS A 137 9.23 26.70 -2.84
C CYS A 137 9.20 25.18 -2.91
N ARG A 138 9.27 24.63 -4.13
CA ARG A 138 9.36 23.19 -4.37
C ARG A 138 10.61 22.83 -5.16
N MET A 139 11.08 21.59 -5.00
CA MET A 139 12.16 21.05 -5.82
C MET A 139 11.66 20.70 -7.24
N VAL A 140 12.60 20.54 -8.17
CA VAL A 140 12.30 20.27 -9.59
C VAL A 140 11.50 18.99 -9.85
N HIS A 141 11.64 17.98 -8.99
CA HIS A 141 10.95 16.69 -9.10
C HIS A 141 9.61 16.63 -8.37
N MET A 142 9.32 17.63 -7.53
CA MET A 142 8.09 17.67 -6.75
C MET A 142 6.93 18.17 -7.60
N PRO A 143 5.72 17.58 -7.48
CA PRO A 143 4.53 18.04 -8.20
C PRO A 143 4.01 19.38 -7.66
N GLY A 144 3.01 19.94 -8.34
CA GLY A 144 2.29 21.15 -7.92
C GLY A 144 2.76 22.46 -8.55
N ASP A 145 2.03 23.53 -8.21
CA ASP A 145 2.15 24.85 -8.86
C ASP A 145 3.04 25.84 -8.09
N ALA A 146 3.60 25.41 -6.95
CA ALA A 146 4.55 26.23 -6.19
C ALA A 146 5.78 26.60 -7.05
N PRO A 147 6.41 27.76 -6.81
CA PRO A 147 7.61 28.16 -7.56
C PRO A 147 8.77 27.21 -7.25
N TYR A 148 9.65 27.01 -8.25
CA TYR A 148 10.88 26.25 -8.04
C TYR A 148 11.83 26.99 -7.09
N CYS A 149 12.49 26.25 -6.20
CA CYS A 149 13.51 26.80 -5.32
C CYS A 149 14.71 27.33 -6.13
N THR A 150 15.26 28.48 -5.72
CA THR A 150 16.52 28.99 -6.26
C THR A 150 17.70 28.18 -5.71
N PRO A 151 18.87 28.17 -6.39
CA PRO A 151 20.06 27.46 -5.87
C PRO A 151 20.49 27.88 -4.46
N GLU A 152 20.25 29.14 -4.08
CA GLU A 152 20.47 29.64 -2.71
C GLU A 152 19.52 28.98 -1.72
N LEU A 153 18.21 28.93 -2.05
CA LEU A 153 17.19 28.29 -1.21
C LEU A 153 17.37 26.77 -1.12
N TYR A 154 17.91 26.14 -2.16
CA TYR A 154 18.26 24.72 -2.14
C TYR A 154 19.21 24.43 -0.97
N LYS A 155 20.35 25.13 -0.95
CA LYS A 155 21.38 24.95 0.07
C LYS A 155 20.98 25.43 1.47
N GLU A 156 20.29 26.56 1.55
CA GLU A 156 19.98 27.19 2.85
C GLU A 156 18.76 26.60 3.54
N CYS A 157 17.78 26.09 2.78
CA CYS A 157 16.49 25.65 3.31
C CYS A 157 16.13 24.23 2.85
N ALA A 158 16.11 23.98 1.55
CA ALA A 158 15.46 22.80 1.01
C ALA A 158 16.16 21.49 1.38
N ASP A 159 17.49 21.42 1.22
CA ASP A 159 18.28 20.22 1.56
C ASP A 159 18.26 19.97 3.08
N PRO A 160 18.57 20.95 3.96
CA PRO A 160 18.50 20.74 5.41
C PRO A 160 17.10 20.39 5.92
N ALA A 161 16.04 20.94 5.31
CA ALA A 161 14.66 20.65 5.69
C ALA A 161 14.27 19.20 5.35
N LEU A 162 14.65 18.71 4.16
CA LEU A 162 14.38 17.32 3.79
C LEU A 162 15.25 16.34 4.56
N ASP A 163 16.52 16.66 4.83
CA ASP A 163 17.38 15.83 5.66
C ASP A 163 16.84 15.72 7.08
N PHE A 164 16.35 16.84 7.65
CA PHE A 164 15.67 16.83 8.94
C PHE A 164 14.40 15.96 8.92
N LEU A 165 13.60 16.05 7.88
CA LEU A 165 12.37 15.26 7.73
C LEU A 165 12.66 13.76 7.67
N VAL A 166 13.69 13.36 6.91
CA VAL A 166 14.06 11.94 6.75
C VAL A 166 14.75 11.37 7.99
N GLU A 167 15.64 12.14 8.63
CA GLU A 167 16.45 11.63 9.75
C GLU A 167 15.82 11.81 11.13
N ARG A 168 15.05 12.89 11.35
CA ARG A 168 14.67 13.34 12.70
C ARG A 168 13.17 13.45 12.95
N ASP A 169 12.37 13.65 11.90
CA ASP A 169 10.92 13.85 12.03
C ASP A 169 10.13 12.71 11.37
N ASN A 170 10.26 11.52 11.96
CA ASN A 170 9.61 10.30 11.46
C ASN A 170 8.07 10.28 11.69
N ASP A 171 7.54 11.25 12.46
CA ASP A 171 6.13 11.33 12.82
C ASP A 171 5.33 12.28 11.90
N TYR A 172 5.99 13.15 11.12
CA TYR A 172 5.29 14.10 10.25
C TYR A 172 4.71 13.42 8.99
N CYS A 173 5.49 12.54 8.34
CA CYS A 173 5.08 11.84 7.14
C CYS A 173 4.72 10.36 7.39
N VAL A 174 3.58 10.13 8.06
CA VAL A 174 3.06 8.76 8.25
C VAL A 174 2.19 8.35 7.06
N CYS A 175 2.76 7.53 6.18
CA CYS A 175 2.05 6.98 5.02
C CYS A 175 1.63 5.53 5.27
N GLU A 176 0.32 5.30 5.34
CA GLU A 176 -0.27 3.96 5.49
C GLU A 176 -0.07 3.11 4.22
N THR A 177 0.08 1.80 4.37
CA THR A 177 0.20 0.91 3.22
C THR A 177 -1.14 0.75 2.50
N PRO A 178 -1.20 0.82 1.15
CA PRO A 178 -2.43 0.53 0.41
C PRO A 178 -2.85 -0.93 0.60
N CYS A 179 -4.15 -1.20 0.60
CA CYS A 179 -4.64 -2.58 0.73
C CYS A 179 -4.32 -3.45 -0.48
N ASN A 180 -4.18 -2.86 -1.66
CA ASN A 180 -3.77 -3.56 -2.88
C ASN A 180 -2.51 -2.90 -3.41
N MET A 181 -1.43 -3.67 -3.54
CA MET A 181 -0.22 -3.21 -4.21
C MET A 181 0.43 -4.31 -5.05
N THR A 182 1.13 -3.87 -6.09
CA THR A 182 1.94 -4.76 -6.93
C THR A 182 3.40 -4.44 -6.71
N ARG A 183 4.19 -5.47 -6.40
CA ARG A 183 5.63 -5.39 -6.19
C ARG A 183 6.31 -6.30 -7.20
N TYR A 184 7.50 -5.90 -7.64
CA TYR A 184 8.35 -6.74 -8.48
C TYR A 184 9.54 -7.25 -7.65
N SER A 185 9.54 -8.55 -7.36
CA SER A 185 10.74 -9.21 -6.84
C SER A 185 11.76 -9.32 -7.96
N LYS A 186 13.05 -9.18 -7.65
CA LYS A 186 14.13 -9.14 -8.63
C LYS A 186 15.33 -9.96 -8.19
N GLU A 187 15.86 -10.74 -9.11
CA GLU A 187 17.13 -11.44 -8.98
C GLU A 187 18.11 -10.90 -10.04
N LEU A 188 19.27 -10.46 -9.58
CA LEU A 188 20.28 -9.85 -10.45
C LEU A 188 21.40 -10.86 -10.72
N SER A 189 21.79 -10.96 -11.99
CA SER A 189 23.01 -11.64 -12.41
C SER A 189 23.72 -10.82 -13.49
N PHE A 190 25.02 -10.99 -13.64
CA PHE A 190 25.81 -10.17 -14.55
C PHE A 190 26.88 -10.98 -15.26
N VAL A 191 27.16 -10.58 -16.51
CA VAL A 191 28.28 -11.08 -17.31
C VAL A 191 29.08 -9.91 -17.87
N LYS A 192 30.36 -10.13 -18.13
CA LYS A 192 31.25 -9.08 -18.62
C LYS A 192 30.97 -8.75 -20.09
N ILE A 193 30.88 -7.47 -20.42
CA ILE A 193 30.81 -6.94 -21.79
C ILE A 193 31.87 -5.84 -21.96
N PRO A 194 32.59 -5.77 -23.10
CA PRO A 194 32.60 -6.70 -24.22
C PRO A 194 33.50 -7.92 -24.01
N SER A 195 33.23 -8.97 -24.79
CA SER A 195 34.16 -10.08 -24.98
C SER A 195 35.40 -9.61 -25.76
N LYS A 196 36.52 -10.34 -25.68
CA LYS A 196 37.73 -10.03 -26.47
C LYS A 196 37.47 -9.98 -27.98
N ALA A 197 36.52 -10.79 -28.47
CA ALA A 197 36.15 -10.84 -29.88
C ALA A 197 35.26 -9.64 -30.29
N SER A 198 34.30 -9.26 -29.45
CA SER A 198 33.35 -8.18 -29.74
C SER A 198 33.88 -6.78 -29.44
N ALA A 199 34.94 -6.65 -28.65
CA ALA A 199 35.53 -5.35 -28.28
C ALA A 199 35.90 -4.49 -29.50
N LYS A 200 36.63 -5.08 -30.48
CA LYS A 200 37.02 -4.38 -31.71
C LYS A 200 35.84 -3.96 -32.58
N TYR A 201 34.81 -4.80 -32.62
CA TYR A 201 33.60 -4.54 -33.39
C TYR A 201 32.83 -3.34 -32.80
N LEU A 202 32.60 -3.33 -31.49
CA LEU A 202 31.89 -2.26 -30.81
C LEU A 202 32.65 -0.93 -30.88
N ALA A 203 33.97 -0.98 -30.66
CA ALA A 203 34.84 0.19 -30.81
C ALA A 203 34.71 0.83 -32.20
N LYS A 204 34.75 0.01 -33.27
CA LYS A 204 34.59 0.50 -34.65
C LYS A 204 33.17 0.97 -34.95
N LYS A 205 32.15 0.26 -34.46
CA LYS A 205 30.73 0.58 -34.71
C LYS A 205 30.35 1.94 -34.13
N TYR A 206 30.82 2.25 -32.93
CA TYR A 206 30.50 3.51 -32.24
C TYR A 206 31.59 4.57 -32.37
N ASN A 207 32.66 4.29 -33.14
CA ASN A 207 33.81 5.19 -33.32
C ASN A 207 34.44 5.65 -31.99
N LYS A 208 34.63 4.72 -31.06
CA LYS A 208 35.20 4.94 -29.72
C LYS A 208 36.36 3.97 -29.47
N SER A 209 37.20 4.26 -28.47
CA SER A 209 38.32 3.38 -28.11
C SER A 209 37.83 2.10 -27.42
N GLU A 210 38.60 1.01 -27.49
CA GLU A 210 38.26 -0.23 -26.78
C GLU A 210 38.16 -0.03 -25.25
N GLN A 211 38.93 0.92 -24.71
CA GLN A 211 38.88 1.27 -23.29
C GLN A 211 37.59 2.01 -22.96
N TYR A 212 37.19 2.98 -23.80
CA TYR A 212 35.93 3.70 -23.65
C TYR A 212 34.73 2.74 -23.63
N ILE A 213 34.71 1.73 -24.52
CA ILE A 213 33.63 0.74 -24.55
C ILE A 213 33.54 -0.05 -23.24
N LYS A 214 34.67 -0.43 -22.63
CA LYS A 214 34.67 -1.16 -21.36
C LYS A 214 34.18 -0.31 -20.20
N ASP A 215 34.54 0.97 -20.21
CA ASP A 215 34.29 1.87 -19.08
C ASP A 215 32.91 2.54 -19.18
N ASN A 216 32.31 2.65 -20.37
CA ASN A 216 31.07 3.41 -20.56
C ASN A 216 29.85 2.59 -21.01
N ILE A 217 30.05 1.45 -21.68
CA ILE A 217 28.92 0.68 -22.21
C ILE A 217 28.41 -0.29 -21.16
N LEU A 218 27.09 -0.29 -20.95
CA LEU A 218 26.37 -1.32 -20.21
C LEU A 218 25.23 -1.89 -21.03
N VAL A 219 24.83 -3.11 -20.70
CA VAL A 219 23.61 -3.71 -21.22
C VAL A 219 22.71 -4.10 -20.05
N LEU A 220 21.44 -3.76 -20.15
CA LEU A 220 20.43 -4.05 -19.13
C LEU A 220 19.31 -4.87 -19.75
N ASP A 221 19.11 -6.07 -19.22
CA ASP A 221 18.05 -6.99 -19.61
C ASP A 221 17.06 -7.16 -18.47
N ILE A 222 15.81 -6.74 -18.66
CA ILE A 222 14.73 -6.89 -17.67
C ILE A 222 13.67 -7.82 -18.25
N PHE A 223 13.44 -8.96 -17.61
CA PHE A 223 12.48 -9.97 -18.08
C PHE A 223 11.82 -10.70 -16.91
N PHE A 224 10.72 -11.41 -17.19
CA PHE A 224 10.10 -12.30 -16.21
C PHE A 224 10.69 -13.71 -16.30
N GLU A 225 10.94 -14.33 -15.15
CA GLU A 225 11.46 -15.71 -15.08
C GLU A 225 10.47 -16.70 -15.73
N ALA A 226 9.22 -16.63 -15.28
CA ALA A 226 8.08 -17.38 -15.79
C ALA A 226 6.83 -16.48 -15.79
N LEU A 227 5.79 -16.88 -16.53
CA LEU A 227 4.50 -16.17 -16.58
C LEU A 227 3.60 -16.54 -15.39
N ASN A 228 4.14 -16.47 -14.19
CA ASN A 228 3.38 -16.61 -12.97
C ASN A 228 3.51 -15.34 -12.16
N TYR A 229 2.43 -15.02 -11.45
CA TYR A 229 2.45 -14.00 -10.42
C TYR A 229 2.22 -14.70 -9.07
N GLU A 230 2.88 -14.21 -8.04
CA GLU A 230 2.65 -14.63 -6.68
C GLU A 230 1.57 -13.74 -6.07
N THR A 231 0.60 -14.31 -5.35
CA THR A 231 -0.39 -13.53 -4.61
C THR A 231 -0.20 -13.78 -3.12
N ILE A 232 0.11 -12.74 -2.37
CA ILE A 232 0.27 -12.76 -0.92
C ILE A 232 -0.94 -12.01 -0.34
N GLU A 233 -1.93 -12.76 0.12
CA GLU A 233 -3.16 -12.20 0.66
C GLU A 233 -3.32 -12.48 2.16
N GLN A 234 -3.68 -11.45 2.92
CA GLN A 234 -4.09 -11.57 4.30
C GLN A 234 -5.54 -12.04 4.37
N LYS A 235 -5.77 -13.18 5.03
CA LYS A 235 -7.11 -13.72 5.29
C LYS A 235 -7.47 -13.58 6.76
N LYS A 236 -8.76 -13.33 7.03
CA LYS A 236 -9.30 -13.30 8.39
C LYS A 236 -9.20 -14.70 8.97
N ALA A 237 -8.43 -14.86 10.04
CA ALA A 237 -8.26 -16.17 10.69
C ALA A 237 -9.57 -16.67 11.32
N TYR A 238 -10.45 -15.73 11.71
CA TYR A 238 -11.73 -16.05 12.32
C TYR A 238 -12.80 -15.05 11.88
N GLU A 239 -13.92 -15.59 11.39
CA GLU A 239 -15.07 -14.81 10.97
C GLU A 239 -16.21 -14.95 11.97
N VAL A 240 -17.19 -14.04 11.91
CA VAL A 240 -18.40 -14.10 12.77
C VAL A 240 -19.15 -15.42 12.58
N ALA A 241 -19.12 -15.98 11.37
CA ALA A 241 -19.68 -17.30 11.09
C ALA A 241 -18.96 -18.41 11.89
N GLY A 242 -17.63 -18.36 11.98
CA GLY A 242 -16.84 -19.25 12.84
C GLY A 242 -17.21 -19.07 14.31
N LEU A 243 -17.34 -17.82 14.78
CA LEU A 243 -17.75 -17.50 16.15
C LEU A 243 -19.09 -18.12 16.52
N LEU A 244 -20.10 -17.92 15.68
CA LEU A 244 -21.44 -18.47 15.91
C LEU A 244 -21.45 -20.01 15.80
N GLY A 245 -20.61 -20.57 14.93
CA GLY A 245 -20.40 -22.01 14.81
C GLY A 245 -19.84 -22.62 16.09
N ASP A 246 -18.78 -22.03 16.67
CA ASP A 246 -18.15 -22.55 17.87
C ASP A 246 -19.03 -22.34 19.12
N ILE A 247 -19.68 -21.18 19.25
CA ILE A 247 -20.65 -20.94 20.33
C ILE A 247 -21.83 -21.92 20.22
N GLY A 248 -22.43 -22.03 19.03
CA GLY A 248 -23.55 -22.94 18.78
C GLY A 248 -23.16 -24.40 18.98
N GLY A 249 -21.96 -24.78 18.55
CA GLY A 249 -21.39 -26.12 18.74
C GLY A 249 -21.20 -26.46 20.21
N HIS A 250 -20.57 -25.58 20.98
CA HIS A 250 -20.39 -25.78 22.41
C HIS A 250 -21.72 -25.81 23.17
N MET A 251 -22.65 -24.89 22.87
CA MET A 251 -23.98 -24.88 23.50
C MET A 251 -24.80 -26.12 23.16
N GLY A 252 -24.79 -26.53 21.90
CA GLY A 252 -25.47 -27.74 21.44
C GLY A 252 -24.86 -29.01 22.03
N LEU A 253 -23.54 -29.08 22.18
CA LEU A 253 -22.86 -30.25 22.72
C LEU A 253 -23.02 -30.41 24.24
N PHE A 254 -22.85 -29.33 25.01
CA PHE A 254 -22.84 -29.41 26.47
C PHE A 254 -24.23 -29.33 27.10
N ILE A 255 -25.12 -28.50 26.54
CA ILE A 255 -26.44 -28.23 27.12
C ILE A 255 -27.54 -28.89 26.29
N GLY A 256 -27.29 -29.21 25.02
CA GLY A 256 -28.35 -29.56 24.07
C GLY A 256 -29.27 -28.37 23.74
N ALA A 257 -28.81 -27.16 24.07
CA ALA A 257 -29.56 -25.93 23.92
C ALA A 257 -29.30 -25.30 22.55
N SER A 258 -30.33 -24.65 22.03
CA SER A 258 -30.25 -23.80 20.84
C SER A 258 -30.74 -22.39 21.16
N ILE A 259 -30.63 -21.47 20.20
CA ILE A 259 -31.20 -20.13 20.36
C ILE A 259 -32.70 -20.16 20.68
N LEU A 260 -33.43 -21.16 20.19
CA LEU A 260 -34.86 -21.34 20.49
C LEU A 260 -35.08 -21.66 21.97
N THR A 261 -34.23 -22.49 22.58
CA THR A 261 -34.35 -22.81 24.02
C THR A 261 -34.07 -21.59 24.91
N ILE A 262 -33.21 -20.66 24.47
CA ILE A 262 -33.00 -19.39 25.17
C ILE A 262 -34.25 -18.51 25.09
N LEU A 263 -34.85 -18.38 23.89
CA LEU A 263 -36.07 -17.61 23.70
C LEU A 263 -37.22 -18.14 24.56
N GLU A 264 -37.35 -19.46 24.66
CA GLU A 264 -38.37 -20.11 25.49
C GLU A 264 -38.20 -19.78 26.99
N ILE A 265 -36.96 -19.74 27.49
CA ILE A 265 -36.67 -19.30 28.87
C ILE A 265 -37.07 -17.83 29.07
N PHE A 266 -36.83 -16.95 28.09
CA PHE A 266 -37.24 -15.56 28.17
C PHE A 266 -38.76 -15.39 28.17
N ASP A 267 -39.49 -16.12 27.35
CA ASP A 267 -40.96 -16.10 27.34
C ASP A 267 -41.53 -16.56 28.68
N TYR A 268 -40.98 -17.65 29.24
CA TYR A 268 -41.38 -18.12 30.56
C TYR A 268 -41.10 -17.08 31.66
N LEU A 269 -39.91 -16.47 31.66
CA LEU A 269 -39.56 -15.41 32.61
C LEU A 269 -40.48 -14.20 32.47
N TYR A 270 -40.81 -13.80 31.25
CA TYR A 270 -41.72 -12.69 30.98
C TYR A 270 -43.11 -12.93 31.56
N GLU A 271 -43.70 -14.11 31.32
CA GLU A 271 -45.00 -14.47 31.89
C GLU A 271 -44.96 -14.56 33.42
N VAL A 272 -43.88 -15.08 34.01
CA VAL A 272 -43.71 -15.11 35.48
C VAL A 272 -43.63 -13.69 36.06
N ILE A 273 -42.89 -12.78 35.42
CA ILE A 273 -42.77 -11.38 35.85
C ILE A 273 -44.12 -10.68 35.73
N LYS A 274 -44.82 -10.83 34.60
CA LYS A 274 -46.17 -10.30 34.39
C LYS A 274 -47.15 -10.80 35.45
N HIS A 275 -47.15 -12.11 35.73
CA HIS A 275 -48.00 -12.68 36.77
C HIS A 275 -47.67 -12.15 38.18
N LYS A 276 -46.37 -11.99 38.51
CA LYS A 276 -45.96 -11.37 39.79
C LYS A 276 -46.34 -9.88 39.87
N LEU A 277 -46.21 -9.11 38.80
CA LEU A 277 -46.60 -7.70 38.75
C LEU A 277 -48.12 -7.55 38.88
N CYS A 278 -48.92 -8.39 38.19
CA CYS A 278 -50.37 -8.44 38.35
C CYS A 278 -50.77 -8.76 39.80
N ARG A 279 -50.11 -9.74 40.44
CA ARG A 279 -50.39 -10.14 41.82
C ARG A 279 -49.95 -9.09 42.87
N CYS A 280 -48.93 -8.29 42.58
CA CYS A 280 -48.55 -7.12 43.40
C CYS A 280 -49.53 -5.96 43.25
N SER A 281 -50.12 -5.77 42.06
CA SER A 281 -51.17 -4.76 41.83
C SER A 281 -52.46 -5.11 42.61
N SER A 282 -52.88 -6.39 42.60
CA SER A 282 -54.02 -6.85 43.40
C SER A 282 -53.79 -6.74 44.92
N ARG A 283 -52.54 -6.92 45.40
CA ARG A 283 -52.20 -6.69 46.82
C ARG A 283 -52.24 -5.22 47.24
N LYS A 284 -51.92 -4.28 46.35
CA LYS A 284 -52.13 -2.84 46.62
C LYS A 284 -53.61 -2.46 46.66
N HIS A 285 -54.46 -3.09 45.86
CA HIS A 285 -55.91 -2.90 45.97
C HIS A 285 -56.51 -3.47 47.26
N GLN A 286 -55.93 -4.53 47.84
CA GLN A 286 -56.45 -5.13 49.07
C GLN A 286 -56.10 -4.34 50.34
N HIS A 287 -55.06 -3.49 50.33
CA HIS A 287 -54.71 -2.65 51.49
C HIS A 287 -55.39 -1.26 51.48
N SER A 288 -56.13 -0.91 50.42
CA SER A 288 -56.90 0.35 50.33
C SER A 288 -58.40 0.18 50.51
N ASN A 289 -58.92 -1.06 50.66
CA ASN A 289 -60.35 -1.31 50.87
C ASN A 289 -60.61 -2.02 52.19
N SER A 290 -60.34 -1.32 53.29
CA SER A 290 -61.07 -1.49 54.55
C SER A 290 -61.93 -0.25 54.78
N ASN A 291 -62.90 0.00 53.90
CA ASN A 291 -64.22 0.54 54.24
C ASN A 291 -65.07 0.71 52.98
N GLN A 292 -66.34 0.34 53.14
CA GLN A 292 -67.50 0.57 52.27
C GLN A 292 -67.80 -0.47 51.19
N GLY A 293 -69.01 -1.01 51.32
CA GLY A 293 -69.60 -2.04 50.49
C GLY A 293 -70.10 -1.56 49.12
N THR A 294 -70.57 -2.58 48.39
CA THR A 294 -71.41 -2.54 47.18
C THR A 294 -70.82 -1.82 45.97
N VAL A 295 -70.42 -2.59 44.94
CA VAL A 295 -71.05 -2.67 43.60
C VAL A 295 -70.31 -3.76 42.80
N LEU A 296 -71.04 -4.73 42.27
CA LEU A 296 -70.57 -5.67 41.25
C LEU A 296 -70.21 -4.87 39.99
N SER A 297 -68.92 -4.75 39.67
CA SER A 297 -68.46 -4.19 38.39
C SER A 297 -68.06 -5.32 37.45
N LEU A 298 -68.51 -5.18 36.21
CA LEU A 298 -68.51 -6.15 35.14
C LEU A 298 -67.14 -6.26 34.43
N ASP A 299 -66.05 -6.40 35.18
CA ASP A 299 -64.67 -6.51 34.63
C ASP A 299 -63.89 -7.74 35.10
N ASP A 300 -64.44 -8.58 36.00
CA ASP A 300 -63.78 -9.80 36.50
C ASP A 300 -63.93 -11.04 35.59
N VAL A 301 -64.49 -10.90 34.38
CA VAL A 301 -64.79 -12.03 33.48
C VAL A 301 -63.73 -12.25 32.40
N LYS A 302 -62.63 -11.49 32.38
CA LYS A 302 -61.60 -11.63 31.32
C LYS A 302 -60.29 -12.31 31.72
N CYS A 303 -60.26 -13.06 32.83
CA CYS A 303 -59.11 -13.87 33.23
C CYS A 303 -59.35 -15.39 33.30
N HIS A 304 -60.50 -15.90 32.85
CA HIS A 304 -60.80 -17.34 32.92
C HIS A 304 -61.16 -18.03 31.60
N VAL A 305 -60.82 -17.43 30.45
CA VAL A 305 -60.98 -18.11 29.14
C VAL A 305 -59.65 -18.16 28.40
N THR A 306 -58.78 -19.05 28.85
CA THR A 306 -57.87 -19.84 28.00
C THR A 306 -57.33 -20.99 28.85
N ASN A 307 -58.19 -21.96 29.09
CA ASN A 307 -57.82 -23.36 29.29
C ASN A 307 -58.93 -24.15 28.60
N PHE A 308 -58.54 -25.07 27.71
CA PHE A 308 -59.36 -25.83 26.74
C PHE A 308 -59.63 -25.14 25.39
N HIS A 309 -58.63 -25.11 24.51
CA HIS A 309 -58.54 -26.07 23.40
C HIS A 309 -57.14 -26.08 22.78
#